data_AF-A0A6I9P9R7-F1
#
_entry.id   AF-A0A6I9P9R7-F1
#
_cell.length_a   1.000
_cell.length_b   1.000
_cell.length_c   1.000
_cell.angle_alpha   90.00
_cell.angle_beta   90.00
_cell.angle_gamma   90.00
#
_symmetry.space_group_name_H-M   'P 1'
#
loop_
_entity.id
_entity.type
_entity.pdbx_description
1 polymer ?
#
loop_
_entity_poly.entity_id
_entity_poly.type
_entity_poly.pdbx_seq_one_letter_code
_entity_poly.pdbx_strand_id
1 'polypeptide(L)'
;MRWDRRIYLHAFVNDVTVLVPVLNDSKHSFAIYTPERTKQRWPIRLSAATELEMQDWLALLSVSCCDSRGIQGPPSKQAFWSITCKGDIFVSEPSPIQEAMPYPTSCDQMFWRQVGGHLRIVECNSVGIVWGIGYDHTAWVHTGGYGGGFFQGLASSTDNIYTQSDSKSVYIYENQRWNPVTGYTNRGLPTDRYMWSDSSGLHECTKTNMKPPSPQWTWEFRRPFNIMRSH
;
A
#
# COMPACT_ATOMS: atom_id res chain seq x y z
N MET A 1 5.81 -24.72 34.73
CA MET A 1 6.94 -24.10 34.01
C MET A 1 6.76 -24.36 32.52
N ARG A 2 6.28 -23.37 31.75
CA ARG A 2 6.25 -23.44 30.28
C ARG A 2 7.61 -22.94 29.79
N TRP A 3 8.38 -23.80 29.13
CA TRP A 3 9.62 -23.42 28.47
C TRP A 3 9.30 -22.40 27.39
N ASP A 4 9.89 -21.22 27.50
CA ASP A 4 9.79 -20.14 26.52
C ASP A 4 10.61 -20.55 25.28
N ARG A 5 9.96 -21.27 24.38
CA ARG A 5 10.58 -21.83 23.17
C ARG A 5 10.83 -20.68 22.20
N ARG A 6 12.02 -20.09 22.24
CA ARG A 6 12.43 -19.05 21.31
C ARG A 6 12.53 -19.64 19.91
N ILE A 7 11.76 -19.09 18.98
CA ILE A 7 11.87 -19.38 17.56
C ILE A 7 12.81 -18.33 16.97
N TYR A 8 13.90 -18.78 16.38
CA TYR A 8 14.83 -17.89 15.68
C TYR A 8 14.47 -17.87 14.19
N LEU A 9 14.37 -16.67 13.64
CA LEU A 9 14.21 -16.44 12.21
C LEU A 9 15.50 -15.80 11.70
N HIS A 10 16.00 -16.33 10.59
CA HIS A 10 17.20 -15.80 9.94
C HIS A 10 16.83 -15.29 8.55
N ALA A 11 17.16 -14.04 8.27
CA ALA A 11 17.06 -13.42 6.96
C ALA A 11 18.16 -12.37 6.83
N PHE A 12 18.86 -12.37 5.70
CA PHE A 12 19.84 -11.32 5.42
C PHE A 12 19.12 -10.07 4.94
N VAL A 13 19.54 -8.90 5.43
CA VAL A 13 19.02 -7.59 5.00
C VAL A 13 19.20 -7.39 3.48
N ASN A 14 20.27 -7.94 2.91
CA ASN A 14 20.54 -7.96 1.47
C ASN A 14 19.64 -8.91 0.66
N ASP A 15 18.90 -9.82 1.31
CA ASP A 15 17.95 -10.71 0.64
C ASP A 15 16.51 -10.18 0.71
N VAL A 16 16.25 -9.13 1.49
CA VAL A 16 14.92 -8.53 1.59
C VAL A 16 14.59 -7.86 0.25
N THR A 17 13.45 -8.21 -0.34
CA THR A 17 13.00 -7.64 -1.62
C THR A 17 11.95 -6.57 -1.43
N VAL A 18 11.05 -6.70 -0.45
CA VAL A 18 10.08 -5.65 -0.13
C VAL A 18 9.59 -5.79 1.32
N LEU A 19 9.33 -4.64 1.94
CA LEU A 19 8.71 -4.51 3.25
C LEU A 19 7.32 -3.90 3.05
N VAL A 20 6.27 -4.55 3.58
CA VAL A 20 4.88 -4.11 3.32
C VAL A 20 4.07 -4.10 4.63
N PRO A 21 3.42 -2.98 4.99
CA PRO A 21 2.41 -2.97 6.05
C PRO A 21 1.27 -3.94 5.74
N VAL A 22 0.89 -4.77 6.71
CA VAL A 22 -0.21 -5.73 6.58
C VAL A 22 -1.40 -5.19 7.37
N LEU A 23 -2.45 -4.80 6.64
CA LEU A 23 -3.72 -4.41 7.25
C LEU A 23 -4.30 -5.59 8.03
N ASN A 24 -4.40 -5.44 9.34
CA ASN A 24 -4.99 -6.43 10.24
C ASN A 24 -5.70 -5.69 11.36
N ASP A 25 -6.96 -6.05 11.61
CA ASP A 25 -7.83 -5.37 12.58
C ASP A 25 -7.38 -5.52 14.03
N SER A 26 -6.59 -6.56 14.31
CA SER A 26 -6.24 -6.96 15.66
C SER A 26 -4.77 -6.74 16.00
N LYS A 27 -3.93 -6.46 15.00
CA LYS A 27 -2.47 -6.41 15.16
C LYS A 27 -1.87 -5.39 14.22
N HIS A 28 -0.92 -4.61 14.72
CA HIS A 28 -0.05 -3.77 13.90
C HIS A 28 1.04 -4.68 13.33
N SER A 29 0.88 -5.10 12.07
CA SER A 29 1.76 -6.11 11.48
C SER A 29 2.33 -5.68 10.14
N PHE A 30 3.52 -6.19 9.85
CA PHE A 30 4.17 -5.99 8.56
C PHE A 30 4.78 -7.30 8.06
N ALA A 31 4.97 -7.37 6.75
CA ALA A 31 5.53 -8.52 6.06
C ALA A 31 6.90 -8.19 5.47
N ILE A 32 7.83 -9.11 5.63
CA ILE A 32 9.17 -9.08 5.02
C ILE A 32 9.20 -10.17 3.95
N TYR A 33 9.46 -9.75 2.72
CA TYR A 33 9.61 -10.64 1.58
C TYR A 33 11.07 -10.82 1.23
N THR A 34 11.42 -12.03 0.80
CA THR A 34 12.68 -12.39 0.14
C THR A 34 12.33 -13.16 -1.14
N PRO A 35 13.26 -13.37 -2.09
CA PRO A 35 12.94 -14.05 -3.34
C PRO A 35 12.34 -15.43 -3.11
N GLU A 36 12.97 -16.22 -2.24
CA GLU A 36 12.52 -17.58 -1.90
C GLU A 36 11.12 -17.57 -1.24
N ARG A 37 10.91 -16.66 -0.29
CA ARG A 37 9.63 -16.54 0.43
C ARG A 37 8.50 -16.02 -0.44
N THR A 38 8.83 -15.20 -1.44
CA THR A 38 7.88 -14.70 -2.45
C THR A 38 7.37 -15.85 -3.31
N LYS A 39 8.28 -16.71 -3.80
CA LYS A 39 7.91 -17.92 -4.57
C LYS A 39 7.03 -18.88 -3.77
N GLN A 40 7.35 -19.06 -2.49
CA GLN A 40 6.57 -19.89 -1.58
C GLN A 40 5.26 -19.26 -1.10
N ARG A 41 5.00 -17.98 -1.43
CA ARG A 41 3.87 -17.18 -0.90
C ARG A 41 3.81 -17.17 0.63
N TRP A 42 4.98 -17.23 1.28
CA TRP A 42 5.12 -17.34 2.73
C TRP A 42 6.11 -16.28 3.27
N PRO A 43 5.68 -15.00 3.33
CA PRO A 43 6.51 -13.94 3.89
C PRO A 43 6.71 -14.12 5.39
N ILE A 44 7.77 -13.53 5.93
CA ILE A 44 7.92 -13.39 7.39
C ILE A 44 6.94 -12.30 7.83
N ARG A 45 6.03 -12.62 8.75
CA ARG A 45 5.10 -11.65 9.33
C ARG A 45 5.47 -11.38 10.77
N LEU A 46 5.66 -10.11 11.09
CA LEU A 46 5.94 -9.62 12.43
C LEU A 46 4.79 -8.72 12.88
N SER A 47 4.54 -8.68 14.19
CA SER A 47 3.57 -7.78 14.80
C SER A 47 4.24 -6.95 15.88
N ALA A 48 4.02 -5.65 15.84
CA ALA A 48 4.41 -4.71 16.88
C ALA A 48 3.25 -4.51 17.88
N ALA A 49 3.56 -3.95 19.04
CA ALA A 49 2.55 -3.65 20.05
C ALA A 49 1.70 -2.44 19.67
N THR A 50 2.28 -1.49 18.93
CA THR A 50 1.62 -0.25 18.51
C THR A 50 1.83 0.03 17.03
N GLU A 51 1.00 0.89 16.46
CA GLU A 51 1.17 1.35 15.07
C GLU A 51 2.47 2.14 14.88
N LEU A 52 2.81 3.01 15.83
CA LEU A 52 4.05 3.78 15.80
C LEU A 52 5.28 2.86 15.78
N GLU A 53 5.31 1.86 16.66
CA GLU A 53 6.41 0.89 16.70
C GLU A 53 6.52 0.10 15.39
N MET A 54 5.39 -0.27 14.78
CA MET A 54 5.38 -0.92 13.46
C MET A 54 5.99 -0.01 12.37
N GLN A 55 5.64 1.28 12.38
CA GLN A 55 6.16 2.28 11.45
C GLN A 55 7.66 2.49 11.65
N ASP A 56 8.14 2.59 12.91
CA ASP A 56 9.55 2.70 13.24
C ASP A 56 10.35 1.48 12.76
N TRP A 57 9.82 0.26 12.96
CA TRP A 57 10.45 -0.96 12.45
C TRP A 57 10.54 -0.98 10.92
N LEU A 58 9.47 -0.58 10.23
CA LEU A 58 9.46 -0.49 8.77
C LEU A 58 10.47 0.54 8.26
N ALA A 59 10.52 1.72 8.88
CA ALA A 59 11.47 2.77 8.54
C ALA A 59 12.91 2.28 8.74
N LEU A 60 13.23 1.74 9.92
CA LEU A 60 14.57 1.26 10.26
C LEU A 60 15.04 0.13 9.35
N LEU A 61 14.20 -0.87 9.10
CA LEU A 61 14.55 -2.01 8.24
C LEU A 61 14.72 -1.57 6.78
N SER A 62 13.87 -0.66 6.29
CA SER A 62 13.99 -0.14 4.94
C SER A 62 15.28 0.66 4.75
N VAL A 63 15.64 1.53 5.70
CA VAL A 63 16.92 2.25 5.71
C VAL A 63 18.09 1.27 5.73
N SER A 64 18.04 0.26 6.59
CA SER A 64 19.08 -0.78 6.66
C SER A 64 19.24 -1.52 5.33
N CYS A 65 18.13 -1.82 4.64
CA CYS A 65 18.14 -2.45 3.31
C CYS A 65 18.71 -1.53 2.22
N CYS A 66 18.50 -0.22 2.33
CA CYS A 66 19.06 0.78 1.43
C CYS A 66 20.58 0.91 1.65
N ASP A 67 21.00 1.10 2.90
CA ASP A 67 22.42 1.24 3.29
C ASP A 67 23.24 0.02 2.88
N SER A 68 22.71 -1.18 3.08
CA SER A 68 23.39 -2.43 2.72
C SER A 68 23.60 -2.60 1.21
N ARG A 69 22.86 -1.83 0.40
CA ARG A 69 22.93 -1.80 -1.08
C ARG A 69 23.56 -0.52 -1.62
N GLY A 70 23.99 0.40 -0.75
CA GLY A 70 24.51 1.71 -1.16
C GLY A 70 23.45 2.61 -1.84
N ILE A 71 22.16 2.34 -1.62
CA ILE A 71 21.07 3.15 -2.16
C ILE A 71 20.89 4.35 -1.23
N GLN A 72 21.19 5.55 -1.72
CA GLN A 72 21.06 6.78 -0.95
C GLN A 72 20.40 7.88 -1.79
N GLY A 73 19.64 8.74 -1.13
CA GLY A 73 19.02 9.87 -1.77
C GLY A 73 17.86 9.50 -2.71
N PRO A 74 17.55 10.39 -3.67
CA PRO A 74 16.38 10.26 -4.52
C PRO A 74 16.47 9.15 -5.56
N PRO A 75 15.32 8.66 -6.04
CA PRO A 75 15.28 7.71 -7.15
C PRO A 75 16.10 8.15 -8.35
N SER A 76 16.87 7.24 -8.94
CA SER A 76 17.59 7.53 -10.18
C SER A 76 16.62 7.72 -11.36
N LYS A 77 17.10 8.35 -12.44
CA LYS A 77 16.31 8.53 -13.68
C LYS A 77 15.91 7.22 -14.37
N GLN A 78 16.57 6.13 -14.01
CA GLN A 78 16.34 4.79 -14.56
C GLN A 78 15.57 3.90 -13.56
N ALA A 79 15.14 4.44 -12.42
CA ALA A 79 14.42 3.70 -11.42
C ALA A 79 13.08 3.16 -11.96
N PHE A 80 12.73 1.95 -11.54
CA PHE A 80 11.43 1.37 -11.81
C PHE A 80 10.43 1.84 -10.76
N TRP A 81 9.22 2.18 -11.23
CA TRP A 81 8.12 2.61 -10.38
C TRP A 81 6.99 1.62 -10.47
N SER A 82 6.39 1.32 -9.33
CA SER A 82 5.24 0.44 -9.24
C SER A 82 4.33 0.91 -8.12
N ILE A 83 3.07 0.50 -8.19
CA ILE A 83 2.07 0.81 -7.19
C ILE A 83 1.36 -0.46 -6.74
N THR A 84 0.98 -0.51 -5.46
CA THR A 84 0.11 -1.57 -4.97
C THR A 84 -1.33 -1.32 -5.43
N CYS A 85 -2.18 -2.34 -5.34
CA CYS A 85 -3.62 -2.16 -5.54
C CYS A 85 -4.27 -1.20 -4.51
N LYS A 86 -3.55 -0.86 -3.44
CA LYS A 86 -3.95 0.10 -2.42
C LYS A 86 -3.42 1.51 -2.67
N GLY A 87 -2.62 1.69 -3.73
CA GLY A 87 -2.04 2.96 -4.15
C GLY A 87 -0.73 3.35 -3.47
N ASP A 88 -0.13 2.47 -2.67
CA ASP A 88 1.21 2.70 -2.11
C ASP A 88 2.25 2.68 -3.24
N ILE A 89 3.17 3.64 -3.23
CA ILE A 89 4.17 3.82 -4.28
C ILE A 89 5.47 3.12 -3.89
N PHE A 90 6.02 2.32 -4.79
CA PHE A 90 7.29 1.62 -4.63
C PHE A 90 8.26 1.95 -5.75
N VAL A 91 9.54 2.05 -5.39
CA VAL A 91 10.64 2.34 -6.30
C VAL A 91 11.70 1.26 -6.18
N SER A 92 12.26 0.86 -7.32
CA SER A 92 13.43 -0.02 -7.37
C SER A 92 14.54 0.61 -8.21
N GLU A 93 15.76 0.64 -7.65
CA GLU A 93 16.93 1.07 -8.41
C GLU A 93 17.41 -0.05 -9.34
N PRO A 94 17.80 0.26 -10.58
CA PRO A 94 18.48 -0.71 -11.43
C PRO A 94 19.89 -0.97 -10.89
N SER A 95 20.22 -2.23 -10.65
CA SER A 95 21.60 -2.67 -10.41
C SER A 95 22.33 -2.86 -11.74
N PRO A 96 23.63 -2.54 -11.83
CA PRO A 96 24.45 -2.84 -13.01
C PRO A 96 24.45 -4.33 -13.40
N ILE A 97 24.14 -5.23 -12.46
CA ILE A 97 24.00 -6.68 -12.69
C ILE A 97 22.61 -7.02 -13.25
N GLN A 98 21.58 -6.18 -13.01
CA GLN A 98 20.20 -6.41 -13.43
C GLN A 98 20.00 -6.32 -14.96
N GLU A 99 20.84 -5.55 -15.66
CA GLU A 99 20.82 -5.42 -17.13
C GLU A 99 21.89 -6.27 -17.84
N ALA A 100 22.69 -7.03 -17.08
CA ALA A 100 23.75 -7.87 -17.63
C ALA A 100 23.13 -9.07 -18.37
N MET A 101 23.26 -9.07 -19.71
CA MET A 101 22.97 -10.24 -20.54
C MET A 101 23.88 -11.41 -20.11
N PRO A 102 23.35 -12.65 -20.01
CA PRO A 102 22.11 -13.15 -20.64
C PRO A 102 20.89 -13.27 -19.71
N TYR A 103 20.97 -12.90 -18.44
CA TYR A 103 19.92 -13.18 -17.45
C TYR A 103 19.49 -11.90 -16.73
N PRO A 104 18.51 -11.16 -17.28
CA PRO A 104 17.93 -10.04 -16.56
C PRO A 104 17.34 -10.54 -15.25
N THR A 105 17.59 -9.79 -14.18
CA THR A 105 17.07 -10.12 -12.84
C THR A 105 15.55 -10.04 -12.85
N SER A 106 14.90 -11.08 -12.35
CA SER A 106 13.44 -11.13 -12.26
C SER A 106 12.91 -10.16 -11.19
N CYS A 107 11.70 -9.62 -11.38
CA CYS A 107 11.10 -8.63 -10.47
C CYS A 107 11.00 -9.10 -9.01
N ASP A 108 10.91 -10.41 -8.77
CA ASP A 108 10.89 -11.04 -7.44
C ASP A 108 12.25 -11.02 -6.72
N GLN A 109 13.32 -10.63 -7.41
CA GLN A 109 14.67 -10.44 -6.88
C GLN A 109 15.03 -8.96 -6.71
N MET A 110 14.22 -8.06 -7.25
CA MET A 110 14.43 -6.61 -7.13
C MET A 110 14.08 -6.13 -5.72
N PHE A 111 14.85 -5.16 -5.21
CA PHE A 111 14.53 -4.48 -3.97
C PHE A 111 13.61 -3.29 -4.25
N TRP A 112 12.41 -3.34 -3.69
CA TRP A 112 11.39 -2.31 -3.78
C TRP A 112 11.29 -1.57 -2.45
N ARG A 113 11.66 -0.29 -2.45
CA ARG A 113 11.49 0.61 -1.31
C ARG A 113 10.21 1.42 -1.47
N GLN A 114 9.45 1.54 -0.40
CA GLN A 114 8.26 2.40 -0.39
C GLN A 114 8.66 3.87 -0.38
N VAL A 115 7.93 4.70 -1.13
CA VAL A 115 8.07 6.15 -1.13
C VAL A 115 6.74 6.76 -0.67
N GLY A 116 6.80 7.92 -0.02
CA GLY A 116 5.62 8.64 0.40
C GLY A 116 4.74 9.06 -0.77
N GLY A 117 3.44 9.14 -0.50
CA GLY A 117 2.43 9.48 -1.49
C GLY A 117 1.54 8.31 -1.84
N HIS A 118 0.54 8.61 -2.66
CA HIS A 118 -0.52 7.70 -3.03
C HIS A 118 -0.99 7.95 -4.46
N LEU A 119 -1.01 6.90 -5.29
CA LEU A 119 -1.37 7.00 -6.71
C LEU A 119 -2.25 5.84 -7.15
N ARG A 120 -3.15 6.11 -8.09
CA ARG A 120 -3.93 5.10 -8.81
C ARG A 120 -3.16 4.53 -10.00
N ILE A 121 -2.33 5.35 -10.64
CA ILE A 121 -1.50 5.00 -11.80
C ILE A 121 -0.17 5.76 -11.66
N VAL A 122 0.93 5.13 -12.05
CA VAL A 122 2.25 5.74 -12.19
C VAL A 122 2.81 5.43 -13.57
N GLU A 123 3.43 6.41 -14.21
CA GLU A 123 4.05 6.33 -15.52
C GLU A 123 5.39 7.06 -15.50
N CYS A 124 6.36 6.56 -16.26
CA CYS A 124 7.67 7.20 -16.41
C CYS A 124 8.13 7.21 -17.87
N ASN A 125 9.03 8.14 -18.21
CA ASN A 125 9.64 8.21 -19.54
C ASN A 125 11.14 7.89 -19.50
N SER A 126 11.75 7.76 -20.69
CA SER A 126 13.18 7.45 -20.85
C SER A 126 14.14 8.54 -20.36
N VAL A 127 13.64 9.73 -20.03
CA VAL A 127 14.43 10.86 -19.52
C VAL A 127 14.40 10.91 -17.98
N GLY A 128 13.59 10.06 -17.34
CA GLY A 128 13.44 9.97 -15.89
C GLY A 128 12.38 10.90 -15.31
N ILE A 129 11.47 11.43 -16.13
CA ILE A 129 10.27 12.12 -15.65
C ILE A 129 9.26 11.05 -15.23
N VAL A 130 8.75 11.19 -14.02
CA VAL A 130 7.77 10.28 -13.43
C VAL A 130 6.55 11.10 -13.03
N TRP A 131 5.38 10.62 -13.40
CA TRP A 131 4.11 11.24 -13.06
C TRP A 131 3.06 10.17 -12.76
N GLY A 132 1.96 10.57 -12.16
CA GLY A 132 0.87 9.66 -11.86
C GLY A 132 -0.44 10.39 -11.66
N ILE A 133 -1.50 9.61 -11.51
CA ILE A 133 -2.86 10.11 -11.29
C ILE A 133 -3.34 9.57 -9.95
N GLY A 134 -3.89 10.44 -9.10
CA GLY A 134 -4.59 10.06 -7.87
C GLY A 134 -5.93 9.35 -8.14
N TYR A 135 -6.58 8.83 -7.11
CA TYR A 135 -7.95 8.33 -7.21
C TYR A 135 -8.98 9.43 -7.47
N ASP A 136 -8.66 10.67 -7.09
CA ASP A 136 -9.43 11.88 -7.37
C ASP A 136 -9.23 12.42 -8.79
N HIS A 137 -8.44 11.73 -9.61
CA HIS A 137 -8.04 12.14 -10.97
C HIS A 137 -7.10 13.35 -11.03
N THR A 138 -6.53 13.79 -9.91
CA THR A 138 -5.48 14.82 -9.88
C THR A 138 -4.17 14.25 -10.40
N ALA A 139 -3.51 14.99 -11.28
CA ALA A 139 -2.19 14.62 -11.79
C ALA A 139 -1.08 15.12 -10.85
N TRP A 140 -0.10 14.25 -10.61
CA TRP A 140 1.05 14.51 -9.75
C TRP A 140 2.34 14.20 -10.51
N VAL A 141 3.40 14.98 -10.25
CA VAL A 141 4.73 14.79 -10.85
C VAL A 141 5.76 14.61 -9.75
N HIS A 142 6.70 13.69 -9.95
CA HIS A 142 7.81 13.50 -9.04
C HIS A 142 8.81 14.65 -9.17
N THR A 143 9.10 15.31 -8.06
CA THR A 143 9.94 16.52 -7.97
C THR A 143 11.40 16.24 -7.63
N GLY A 144 11.80 14.96 -7.48
CA GLY A 144 13.16 14.59 -7.12
C GLY A 144 13.45 14.60 -5.61
N GLY A 145 12.43 14.81 -4.78
CA GLY A 145 12.51 14.53 -3.33
C GLY A 145 12.42 13.03 -3.04
N TYR A 146 12.75 12.63 -1.81
CA TYR A 146 12.64 11.24 -1.37
C TYR A 146 12.25 11.15 0.10
N GLY A 147 11.64 10.03 0.47
CA GLY A 147 11.03 9.87 1.80
C GLY A 147 9.53 10.14 1.74
N GLY A 148 9.01 10.81 2.78
CA GLY A 148 7.56 10.97 2.99
C GLY A 148 6.90 9.73 3.61
N GLY A 149 5.61 9.83 3.95
CA GLY A 149 4.90 8.79 4.70
C GLY A 149 5.56 8.52 6.06
N PHE A 150 5.72 7.25 6.43
CA PHE A 150 6.36 6.86 7.70
C PHE A 150 7.89 7.01 7.73
N PHE A 151 8.51 7.56 6.67
CA PHE A 151 9.96 7.86 6.65
C PHE A 151 10.30 9.26 7.17
N GLN A 152 9.32 9.99 7.70
CA GLN A 152 9.51 11.38 8.12
C GLN A 152 10.59 11.47 9.22
N GLY A 153 11.71 12.13 8.90
CA GLY A 153 12.79 12.41 9.85
C GLY A 153 13.96 11.41 9.91
N LEU A 154 13.84 10.19 9.36
CA LEU A 154 14.96 9.21 9.37
C LEU A 154 15.72 9.12 8.03
N ALA A 155 15.03 9.26 6.90
CA ALA A 155 15.62 9.15 5.57
C ALA A 155 14.79 9.91 4.52
N SER A 156 14.51 11.17 4.83
CA SER A 156 13.68 12.04 4.00
C SER A 156 14.47 13.26 3.56
N SER A 157 14.31 13.70 2.31
CA SER A 157 14.84 14.99 1.88
C SER A 157 14.14 16.15 2.61
N THR A 158 14.87 17.23 2.82
CA THR A 158 14.29 18.50 3.31
C THR A 158 13.77 19.38 2.19
N ASP A 159 14.12 19.04 0.94
CA ASP A 159 13.74 19.76 -0.27
C ASP A 159 12.92 18.87 -1.20
N ASN A 160 12.14 19.51 -2.08
CA ASN A 160 11.31 18.86 -3.10
C ASN A 160 10.30 17.84 -2.57
N ILE A 161 9.89 17.96 -1.30
CA ILE A 161 8.77 17.20 -0.72
C ILE A 161 7.57 18.13 -0.56
N TYR A 162 6.46 17.74 -1.17
CA TYR A 162 5.22 18.49 -1.14
C TYR A 162 4.09 17.61 -0.62
N THR A 163 3.12 18.22 0.06
CA THR A 163 1.93 17.52 0.53
C THR A 163 1.13 17.03 -0.67
N GLN A 164 0.83 15.73 -0.68
CA GLN A 164 -0.12 15.14 -1.60
C GLN A 164 -1.46 14.98 -0.87
N SER A 165 -2.57 15.16 -1.58
CA SER A 165 -3.88 14.78 -1.08
C SER A 165 -4.61 14.03 -2.16
N ASP A 166 -5.28 12.95 -1.80
CA ASP A 166 -6.05 12.13 -2.73
C ASP A 166 -7.39 11.76 -2.11
N SER A 167 -8.43 11.61 -2.94
CA SER A 167 -9.76 11.23 -2.48
C SER A 167 -10.38 10.14 -3.33
N LYS A 168 -11.07 9.20 -2.67
CA LYS A 168 -11.77 8.10 -3.31
C LYS A 168 -13.21 8.05 -2.81
N SER A 169 -14.15 8.17 -3.72
CA SER A 169 -15.57 7.95 -3.42
C SER A 169 -15.84 6.45 -3.31
N VAL A 170 -16.58 6.06 -2.27
CA VAL A 170 -17.21 4.73 -2.25
C VAL A 170 -18.72 4.86 -2.35
N TYR A 171 -19.26 4.07 -3.27
CA TYR A 171 -20.68 3.87 -3.44
C TYR A 171 -21.10 2.57 -2.75
N ILE A 172 -22.02 2.70 -1.81
CA ILE A 172 -22.75 1.59 -1.21
C ILE A 172 -24.18 1.70 -1.72
N TYR A 173 -24.69 0.62 -2.30
CA TYR A 173 -25.99 0.60 -2.95
C TYR A 173 -27.03 -0.01 -2.02
N GLU A 174 -28.17 0.67 -1.86
CA GLU A 174 -29.33 0.11 -1.18
C GLU A 174 -30.11 -0.78 -2.17
N ASN A 175 -30.33 -2.04 -1.81
CA ASN A 175 -31.13 -2.94 -2.62
C ASN A 175 -32.61 -2.82 -2.22
N GLN A 176 -33.38 -2.06 -3.00
CA GLN A 176 -34.82 -1.92 -2.83
C GLN A 176 -35.60 -3.00 -3.60
N ARG A 177 -36.70 -3.49 -3.02
CA ARG A 177 -37.59 -4.49 -3.63
C ARG A 177 -38.91 -3.87 -4.02
N TRP A 178 -39.32 -4.04 -5.26
CA TRP A 178 -40.65 -3.63 -5.67
C TRP A 178 -41.69 -4.66 -5.24
N ASN A 179 -42.78 -4.20 -4.64
CA ASN A 179 -43.99 -5.01 -4.44
C ASN A 179 -45.23 -4.28 -4.98
N PRO A 180 -46.29 -5.00 -5.39
CA PRO A 180 -47.44 -4.40 -6.05
C PRO A 180 -48.29 -3.46 -5.18
N VAL A 181 -48.19 -3.56 -3.85
CA VAL A 181 -49.08 -2.87 -2.91
C VAL A 181 -48.45 -1.60 -2.35
N THR A 182 -47.16 -1.61 -2.05
CA THR A 182 -46.41 -0.51 -1.43
C THR A 182 -45.25 -0.01 -2.27
N GLY A 183 -45.04 -0.55 -3.47
CA GLY A 183 -43.96 -0.14 -4.38
C GLY A 183 -42.60 -0.59 -3.88
N TYR A 184 -41.57 0.25 -4.09
CA TYR A 184 -40.22 -0.04 -3.61
C TYR A 184 -40.14 -0.01 -2.08
N THR A 185 -39.68 -1.11 -1.48
CA THR A 185 -39.51 -1.29 -0.04
C THR A 185 -38.12 -1.82 0.30
N ASN A 186 -37.61 -1.46 1.47
CA ASN A 186 -36.36 -1.96 2.04
C ASN A 186 -36.54 -3.20 2.95
N ARG A 187 -37.77 -3.71 3.09
CA ARG A 187 -38.07 -4.93 3.86
C ARG A 187 -37.91 -6.16 2.98
N GLY A 188 -36.80 -6.88 3.15
CA GLY A 188 -36.52 -8.14 2.45
C GLY A 188 -37.11 -9.36 3.15
N LEU A 189 -37.25 -10.47 2.40
CA LEU A 189 -37.44 -11.80 2.96
C LEU A 189 -36.08 -12.40 3.38
N PRO A 190 -36.03 -13.38 4.31
CA PRO A 190 -34.78 -13.99 4.76
C PRO A 190 -33.92 -14.63 3.66
N THR A 191 -34.52 -14.95 2.51
CA THR A 191 -33.88 -15.54 1.33
C THR A 191 -33.34 -14.51 0.34
N ASP A 192 -33.51 -13.22 0.61
CA ASP A 192 -33.12 -12.14 -0.30
C ASP A 192 -31.64 -11.74 -0.17
N ARG A 193 -31.13 -11.09 -1.24
CA ARG A 193 -29.82 -10.44 -1.26
C ARG A 193 -29.69 -9.41 -0.12
N TYR A 194 -28.43 -9.14 0.25
CA TYR A 194 -28.08 -8.16 1.28
C TYR A 194 -28.76 -6.80 1.07
N MET A 195 -29.25 -6.19 2.15
CA MET A 195 -29.94 -4.88 2.10
C MET A 195 -29.05 -3.77 1.54
N TRP A 196 -27.74 -3.86 1.80
CA TRP A 196 -26.73 -2.94 1.28
C TRP A 196 -25.62 -3.74 0.61
N SER A 197 -25.21 -3.32 -0.59
CA SER A 197 -24.24 -4.08 -1.39
C SER A 197 -23.26 -3.19 -2.16
N ASP A 198 -22.27 -3.85 -2.75
CA ASP A 198 -21.47 -3.27 -3.82
C ASP A 198 -22.32 -3.04 -5.09
N SER A 199 -21.69 -2.51 -6.14
CA SER A 199 -22.33 -2.26 -7.44
C SER A 199 -22.83 -3.53 -8.14
N SER A 200 -22.34 -4.71 -7.73
CA SER A 200 -22.77 -6.00 -8.30
C SER A 200 -24.06 -6.52 -7.65
N GLY A 201 -24.38 -6.07 -6.43
CA GLY A 201 -25.53 -6.59 -5.68
C GLY A 201 -25.28 -7.94 -5.00
N LEU A 202 -24.08 -8.51 -5.12
CA LEU A 202 -23.78 -9.88 -4.68
C LEU A 202 -23.10 -9.93 -3.31
N HIS A 203 -22.32 -8.91 -2.97
CA HIS A 203 -21.61 -8.85 -1.70
C HIS A 203 -22.23 -7.82 -0.78
N GLU A 204 -22.36 -8.17 0.49
CA GLU A 204 -22.76 -7.22 1.52
C GLU A 204 -21.72 -6.10 1.64
N CYS A 205 -22.17 -4.86 1.58
CA CYS A 205 -21.35 -3.71 1.88
C CYS A 205 -22.14 -2.80 2.80
N THR A 206 -21.66 -2.59 4.02
CA THR A 206 -22.27 -1.65 4.95
C THR A 206 -21.27 -0.57 5.31
N LYS A 207 -21.78 0.61 5.70
CA LYS A 207 -20.92 1.73 6.13
C LYS A 207 -20.04 1.37 7.33
N THR A 208 -20.51 0.49 8.20
CA THR A 208 -19.79 0.04 9.39
C THR A 208 -18.73 -1.02 9.08
N ASN A 209 -18.95 -1.86 8.07
CA ASN A 209 -18.01 -2.93 7.72
C ASN A 209 -16.94 -2.46 6.72
N MET A 210 -17.15 -1.32 6.06
CA MET A 210 -16.20 -0.86 5.07
C MET A 210 -14.96 -0.23 5.70
N LYS A 211 -13.83 -0.92 5.52
CA LYS A 211 -12.54 -0.48 6.03
C LYS A 211 -11.76 0.30 4.98
N PRO A 212 -10.98 1.31 5.39
CA PRO A 212 -10.06 1.98 4.50
C PRO A 212 -9.05 0.98 3.90
N PRO A 213 -8.59 1.18 2.66
CA PRO A 213 -7.60 0.31 2.00
C PRO A 213 -6.28 0.18 2.77
N SER A 214 -5.85 1.27 3.41
CA SER A 214 -4.64 1.37 4.23
C SER A 214 -4.86 2.39 5.36
N PRO A 215 -4.02 2.39 6.42
CA PRO A 215 -4.11 3.37 7.50
C PRO A 215 -3.94 4.83 7.06
N GLN A 216 -3.39 5.06 5.86
CA GLN A 216 -3.23 6.40 5.29
C GLN A 216 -4.56 7.01 4.83
N TRP A 217 -5.61 6.20 4.71
CA TRP A 217 -6.94 6.64 4.35
C TRP A 217 -7.80 6.92 5.58
N THR A 218 -8.42 8.09 5.60
CA THR A 218 -9.40 8.51 6.60
C THR A 218 -10.75 8.75 5.96
N TRP A 219 -11.82 8.40 6.69
CA TRP A 219 -13.18 8.65 6.23
C TRP A 219 -13.57 10.10 6.49
N GLU A 220 -13.91 10.84 5.44
CA GLU A 220 -14.58 12.12 5.53
C GLU A 220 -16.07 11.97 5.21
N PHE A 221 -16.89 12.55 6.07
CA PHE A 221 -18.33 12.60 5.84
C PHE A 221 -18.70 13.86 5.05
N ARG A 222 -19.18 13.69 3.81
CA ARG A 222 -19.73 14.79 2.99
C ARG A 222 -21.09 14.42 2.42
N ARG A 223 -22.18 14.88 3.03
CA ARG A 223 -23.54 14.61 2.52
C ARG A 223 -23.63 14.93 1.01
N PRO A 224 -24.19 14.05 0.16
CA PRO A 224 -24.83 12.75 0.44
C PRO A 224 -23.92 11.50 0.35
N PHE A 225 -22.59 11.65 0.31
CA PHE A 225 -21.61 10.57 0.08
C PHE A 225 -20.62 10.39 1.24
N ASN A 226 -19.96 9.22 1.32
CA ASN A 226 -18.76 9.05 2.14
C ASN A 226 -17.55 9.13 1.20
N ILE A 227 -16.57 9.96 1.55
CA ILE A 227 -15.33 10.13 0.79
C ILE A 227 -14.20 9.62 1.65
N MET A 228 -13.32 8.77 1.11
CA MET A 228 -12.04 8.50 1.76
C MET A 228 -11.02 9.54 1.30
N ARG A 229 -10.21 10.07 2.21
CA ARG A 229 -9.06 10.90 1.90
C ARG A 229 -7.76 10.26 2.34
N SER A 230 -6.78 10.25 1.46
CA SER A 230 -5.39 9.97 1.80
C SER A 230 -4.67 11.29 2.05
N HIS A 231 -3.87 11.33 3.12
CA HIS A 231 -2.94 12.42 3.43
C HIS A 231 -1.50 11.95 3.27
#